data_AF-A0A8T2WET5-F1
#
_entry.id   AF-A0A8T2WET5-F1
#
_cell.length_a   1.000
_cell.length_b   1.000
_cell.length_c   1.000
_cell.angle_alpha   90.00
_cell.angle_beta   90.00
_cell.angle_gamma   90.00
#
_symmetry.space_group_name_H-M   'P 1'
#
loop_
_entity.id
_entity.type
_entity.pdbx_description
1 polymer ?
#
loop_
_entity_poly.entity_id
_entity_poly.type
_entity_poly.pdbx_seq_one_letter_code
_entity_poly.pdbx_strand_id
1 'polypeptide(L)'
;MFLDKGSMQSNLDCFLHCTTPLVPSQSLPKREIRNLNRLWHPWERDTVEYFTLGDLWNCYDEWSAYGAGVPIALDNGETLVQYYVPYLSAIQIFTSNSPVNSFREDTESGDGETRDSFSDSWSDDSESDKKCRCDGCSSEGGSEQDNPCPRNDRLGRLYFQYFERSTPYGRVPLMDKINGFAGRFPGLTSLRSVDLSPASWMAIAWYPIYHIPMGRTIKDLSTCFLTYHTLSSSFQDMDVEDDIESPEKKRKEGENITLPPFGLATYKMQGNVWVSGNCGRDQDRLVSLLSVADSWLKQLWVEHHDFNYFTGTRRGQYHNLKDFTFETSP
;
A
#
# COMPACT_ATOMS: atom_id res chain seq x y z
N MET A 1 -27.55 -7.75 -3.75
CA MET A 1 -27.50 -7.38 -5.18
C MET A 1 -27.14 -8.62 -5.96
N PHE A 2 -27.92 -8.97 -6.98
CA PHE A 2 -27.65 -10.12 -7.84
C PHE A 2 -26.57 -9.73 -8.84
N LEU A 3 -25.44 -10.44 -8.83
CA LEU A 3 -24.38 -10.30 -9.83
C LEU A 3 -24.94 -10.71 -11.20
N ASP A 4 -24.84 -9.79 -12.15
CA ASP A 4 -25.19 -10.00 -13.55
C ASP A 4 -24.18 -10.99 -14.18
N LYS A 5 -24.68 -11.92 -14.99
CA LYS A 5 -23.91 -13.00 -15.64
C LYS A 5 -23.18 -12.47 -16.89
N GLY A 6 -22.25 -11.54 -16.70
CA GLY A 6 -21.41 -11.00 -17.77
C GLY A 6 -19.93 -11.08 -17.42
N SER A 7 -19.19 -11.97 -18.10
CA SER A 7 -17.78 -12.37 -17.86
C SER A 7 -17.60 -13.33 -16.68
N MET A 8 -17.15 -14.57 -16.95
CA MET A 8 -16.77 -15.51 -15.88
C MET A 8 -15.49 -15.00 -15.22
N GLN A 9 -15.63 -14.09 -14.25
CA GLN A 9 -14.53 -13.65 -13.39
C GLN A 9 -13.94 -14.87 -12.68
N SER A 10 -12.61 -15.02 -12.74
CA SER A 10 -11.92 -16.09 -12.04
C SER A 10 -12.07 -15.91 -10.52
N ASN A 11 -11.81 -16.97 -9.75
CA ASN A 11 -11.82 -16.86 -8.29
C ASN A 11 -10.77 -15.84 -7.79
N LEU A 12 -9.66 -15.69 -8.50
CA LEU A 12 -8.67 -14.64 -8.23
C LEU A 12 -9.25 -13.25 -8.47
N ASP A 13 -9.93 -13.03 -9.60
CA ASP A 13 -10.58 -11.75 -9.89
C ASP A 13 -11.64 -11.41 -8.85
N CYS A 14 -12.42 -12.41 -8.44
CA CYS A 14 -13.42 -12.26 -7.40
C CYS A 14 -12.78 -11.85 -6.06
N PHE A 15 -11.66 -12.48 -5.67
CA PHE A 15 -10.90 -12.09 -4.49
C PHE A 15 -10.41 -10.64 -4.58
N LEU A 16 -9.74 -10.27 -5.68
CA LEU A 16 -9.20 -8.93 -5.86
C LEU A 16 -10.30 -7.87 -5.83
N HIS A 17 -11.44 -8.13 -6.48
CA HIS A 17 -12.58 -7.23 -6.48
C HIS A 17 -13.21 -7.10 -5.09
N CYS A 18 -13.46 -8.22 -4.40
CA CYS A 18 -14.10 -8.22 -3.07
C CYS A 18 -13.22 -7.65 -1.95
N THR A 19 -11.90 -7.52 -2.18
CA THR A 19 -10.95 -6.98 -1.20
C THR A 19 -10.39 -5.61 -1.59
N THR A 20 -10.89 -5.03 -2.69
CA THR A 20 -10.55 -3.65 -3.10
C THR A 20 -11.45 -2.66 -2.38
N PRO A 21 -10.92 -1.76 -1.53
CA PRO A 21 -11.74 -0.79 -0.83
C PRO A 21 -12.29 0.25 -1.81
N LEU A 22 -13.54 0.66 -1.56
CA LEU A 22 -14.27 1.70 -2.28
C LEU A 22 -14.42 2.89 -1.35
N VAL A 23 -13.55 3.88 -1.51
CA VAL A 23 -13.42 5.01 -0.59
C VAL A 23 -14.25 6.19 -1.09
N PRO A 24 -15.04 6.86 -0.24
CA PRO A 24 -15.73 8.09 -0.62
C PRO A 24 -14.75 9.14 -1.17
N SER A 25 -15.05 9.68 -2.36
CA SER A 25 -14.23 10.72 -2.99
C SER A 25 -14.67 12.12 -2.56
N GLN A 26 -13.69 13.01 -2.46
CA GLN A 26 -13.90 14.44 -2.21
C GLN A 26 -13.15 15.24 -3.26
N SER A 27 -13.76 16.29 -3.80
CA SER A 27 -13.09 17.15 -4.79
C SER A 27 -12.30 18.26 -4.13
N LEU A 28 -11.07 18.48 -4.62
CA LEU A 28 -10.20 19.54 -4.13
C LEU A 28 -10.54 20.88 -4.79
N PRO A 29 -10.67 21.99 -4.04
CA PRO A 29 -10.92 23.30 -4.62
C PRO A 29 -9.78 23.75 -5.57
N LYS A 30 -10.11 24.41 -6.68
CA LYS A 30 -9.13 24.88 -7.68
C LYS A 30 -7.96 25.70 -7.13
N ARG A 31 -8.17 26.41 -6.00
CA ARG A 31 -7.12 27.18 -5.32
C ARG A 31 -6.07 26.28 -4.68
N GLU A 32 -6.48 25.17 -4.10
CA GLU A 32 -5.60 24.20 -3.44
C GLU A 32 -4.86 23.31 -4.46
N ILE A 33 -5.49 23.00 -5.60
CA ILE A 33 -4.83 22.25 -6.70
C ILE A 33 -3.51 22.92 -7.12
N ARG A 34 -3.48 24.26 -7.17
CA ARG A 34 -2.27 25.02 -7.52
C ARG A 34 -1.14 24.92 -6.50
N ASN A 35 -1.46 24.56 -5.26
CA ASN A 35 -0.52 24.44 -4.15
C ASN A 35 -0.01 23.02 -3.94
N LEU A 36 -0.50 22.04 -4.72
CA LEU A 36 -0.03 20.66 -4.65
C LEU A 36 1.45 20.56 -5.00
N ASN A 37 2.10 19.56 -4.42
CA ASN A 37 3.50 19.26 -4.74
C ASN A 37 3.60 18.85 -6.22
N ARG A 38 4.14 19.73 -7.06
CA ARG A 38 4.31 19.50 -8.50
C ARG A 38 5.18 18.28 -8.85
N LEU A 39 6.05 17.85 -7.94
CA LEU A 39 6.84 16.62 -8.14
C LEU A 39 5.97 15.36 -8.05
N TRP A 40 4.90 15.41 -7.24
CA TRP A 40 4.00 14.29 -7.00
C TRP A 40 2.74 14.36 -7.85
N HIS A 41 2.39 15.56 -8.30
CA HIS A 41 1.27 15.83 -9.21
C HIS A 41 1.81 16.63 -10.41
N PRO A 42 2.48 15.97 -11.37
CA PRO A 42 3.16 16.66 -12.47
C PRO A 42 2.19 17.20 -13.54
N TRP A 43 0.95 16.70 -13.57
CA TRP A 43 -0.07 17.07 -14.54
C TRP A 43 -0.99 18.15 -13.97
N GLU A 44 -1.22 19.23 -14.70
CA GLU A 44 -2.26 20.20 -14.33
C GLU A 44 -3.64 19.58 -14.60
N ARG A 45 -4.46 19.46 -13.56
CA ARG A 45 -5.81 18.88 -13.63
C ARG A 45 -6.84 19.92 -13.23
N ASP A 46 -7.97 19.92 -13.94
CA ASP A 46 -9.09 20.82 -13.63
C ASP A 46 -9.86 20.41 -12.37
N THR A 47 -9.81 19.12 -12.04
CA THR A 47 -10.38 18.50 -10.84
C THR A 47 -9.37 17.49 -10.29
N VAL A 48 -9.23 17.46 -8.96
CA VAL A 48 -8.41 16.46 -8.26
C VAL A 48 -9.29 15.87 -7.17
N GLU A 49 -9.52 14.58 -7.21
CA GLU A 49 -10.26 13.87 -6.16
C GLU A 49 -9.28 13.31 -5.12
N TYR A 50 -9.70 13.33 -3.86
CA TYR A 50 -8.92 12.80 -2.76
C TYR A 50 -9.82 12.08 -1.76
N PHE A 51 -9.19 11.29 -0.92
CA PHE A 51 -9.81 10.71 0.27
C PHE A 51 -8.90 10.96 1.47
N THR A 52 -9.46 10.92 2.68
CA THR A 52 -8.66 10.92 3.90
C THR A 52 -8.27 9.49 4.27
N LEU A 53 -7.12 9.32 4.93
CA LEU A 53 -6.75 7.99 5.44
C LEU A 53 -7.83 7.44 6.40
N GLY A 54 -8.52 8.29 7.16
CA GLY A 54 -9.67 7.88 7.96
C GLY A 54 -10.80 7.26 7.12
N ASP A 55 -11.14 7.86 5.99
CA ASP A 55 -12.14 7.31 5.06
C ASP A 55 -11.74 5.93 4.54
N LEU A 56 -10.44 5.74 4.25
CA LEU A 56 -9.90 4.43 3.85
C LEU A 56 -10.05 3.39 4.95
N TRP A 57 -9.71 3.72 6.20
CA TRP A 57 -9.81 2.77 7.31
C TRP A 57 -11.25 2.38 7.62
N ASN A 58 -12.20 3.29 7.42
CA ASN A 58 -13.63 2.99 7.55
C ASN A 58 -14.08 1.86 6.59
N CYS A 59 -13.46 1.72 5.42
CA CYS A 59 -13.73 0.60 4.51
C CYS A 59 -13.31 -0.76 5.10
N TYR A 60 -12.33 -0.77 6.01
CA TYR A 60 -11.83 -1.98 6.66
C TYR A 60 -12.51 -2.29 7.99
N ASP A 61 -13.39 -1.41 8.51
CA ASP A 61 -14.05 -1.59 9.80
C ASP A 61 -14.91 -2.87 9.81
N GLU A 62 -15.84 -2.99 8.87
CA GLU A 62 -16.70 -4.16 8.72
C GLU A 62 -15.90 -5.43 8.42
N TRP A 63 -14.90 -5.34 7.53
CA TRP A 63 -14.04 -6.48 7.20
C TRP A 63 -13.18 -6.94 8.37
N SER A 64 -12.75 -6.03 9.24
CA SER A 64 -11.99 -6.37 10.45
C SER A 64 -12.87 -7.05 11.50
N ALA A 65 -14.15 -6.68 11.57
CA ALA A 65 -15.11 -7.24 12.52
C ALA A 65 -15.68 -8.60 12.08
N TYR A 66 -16.07 -8.74 10.81
CA TYR A 66 -16.83 -9.89 10.30
C TYR A 66 -16.10 -10.71 9.23
N GLY A 67 -15.03 -10.16 8.66
CA GLY A 67 -14.34 -10.74 7.51
C GLY A 67 -14.95 -10.35 6.17
N ALA A 68 -14.11 -10.22 5.14
CA ALA A 68 -14.52 -9.99 3.76
C ALA A 68 -14.94 -11.33 3.11
N GLY A 69 -16.20 -11.42 2.67
CA GLY A 69 -16.72 -12.59 1.99
C GLY A 69 -16.35 -12.61 0.51
N VAL A 70 -15.70 -13.68 0.07
CA VAL A 70 -15.28 -13.90 -1.31
C VAL A 70 -16.00 -15.12 -1.88
N PRO A 71 -16.90 -14.95 -2.86
CA PRO A 71 -17.47 -16.05 -3.61
C PRO A 71 -16.39 -16.86 -4.34
N ILE A 72 -16.43 -18.18 -4.23
CA ILE A 72 -15.52 -19.11 -4.89
C ILE A 72 -16.36 -20.13 -5.64
N ALA A 73 -16.13 -20.24 -6.94
CA ALA A 73 -16.65 -21.30 -7.78
C ALA A 73 -15.72 -22.53 -7.71
N LEU A 74 -16.30 -23.70 -7.44
CA LEU A 74 -15.59 -24.97 -7.37
C LEU A 74 -15.73 -25.75 -8.69
N ASP A 75 -14.81 -26.69 -8.93
CA ASP A 75 -14.80 -27.53 -10.14
C ASP A 75 -16.08 -28.36 -10.35
N ASN A 76 -16.82 -28.65 -9.27
CA ASN A 76 -18.10 -29.36 -9.33
C ASN A 76 -19.29 -28.46 -9.72
N GLY A 77 -19.04 -27.19 -10.09
CA GLY A 77 -20.05 -26.22 -10.47
C GLY A 77 -20.79 -25.58 -9.29
N GLU A 78 -20.40 -25.91 -8.05
CA GLU A 78 -20.98 -25.30 -6.86
C GLU A 78 -20.23 -24.04 -6.45
N THR A 79 -20.92 -23.17 -5.71
CA THR A 79 -20.33 -21.95 -5.17
C THR A 79 -20.35 -21.96 -3.65
N LEU A 80 -19.30 -21.44 -3.04
CA LEU A 80 -19.23 -21.15 -1.61
C LEU A 80 -18.72 -19.73 -1.39
N VAL A 81 -18.90 -19.21 -0.19
CA VAL A 81 -18.32 -17.92 0.21
C VAL A 81 -17.25 -18.17 1.26
N GLN A 82 -16.01 -17.80 0.96
CA GLN A 82 -14.87 -17.87 1.89
C GLN A 82 -14.65 -16.49 2.53
N TYR A 83 -14.62 -16.43 3.85
CA TYR A 83 -14.40 -15.20 4.60
C TYR A 83 -12.92 -15.04 4.95
N TYR A 84 -12.41 -13.81 4.80
CA TYR A 84 -11.03 -13.41 5.10
C TYR A 84 -10.98 -12.25 6.10
N VAL A 85 -10.17 -12.34 7.15
CA VAL A 85 -9.86 -11.16 7.99
C VAL A 85 -8.64 -10.43 7.41
N PRO A 86 -8.69 -9.09 7.26
CA PRO A 86 -7.53 -8.27 6.96
C PRO A 86 -6.67 -7.98 8.20
N TYR A 87 -5.36 -8.12 8.06
CA TYR A 87 -4.37 -7.73 9.05
C TYR A 87 -3.36 -6.77 8.43
N LEU A 88 -3.02 -5.70 9.15
CA LEU A 88 -1.98 -4.78 8.70
C LEU A 88 -0.61 -5.48 8.69
N SER A 89 -0.03 -5.65 7.51
CA SER A 89 1.25 -6.34 7.32
C SER A 89 2.41 -5.35 7.33
N ALA A 90 2.28 -4.27 6.57
CA ALA A 90 3.25 -3.19 6.51
C ALA A 90 2.59 -1.90 6.07
N ILE A 91 3.16 -0.76 6.44
CA ILE A 91 2.73 0.54 5.95
C ILE A 91 3.89 1.53 6.05
N GLN A 92 4.04 2.36 5.03
CA GLN A 92 4.92 3.52 5.05
C GLN A 92 4.15 4.71 4.48
N ILE A 93 4.13 5.82 5.23
CA ILE A 93 3.49 7.06 4.83
C ILE A 93 4.56 8.13 4.76
N PHE A 94 4.68 8.77 3.60
CA PHE A 94 5.59 9.87 3.38
C PHE A 94 4.81 11.13 3.02
N THR A 95 5.15 12.25 3.67
CA THR A 95 4.50 13.55 3.49
C THR A 95 5.51 14.57 2.98
N SER A 96 5.03 15.69 2.43
CA SER A 96 5.92 16.73 1.89
C SER A 96 6.85 17.28 2.97
N ASN A 97 8.06 17.70 2.57
CA ASN A 97 9.06 18.30 3.45
C ASN A 97 8.68 19.74 3.87
N SER A 98 7.58 20.30 3.36
CA SER A 98 7.17 21.66 3.74
C SER A 98 6.56 21.69 5.15
N PRO A 99 6.85 22.73 5.95
CA PRO A 99 6.37 22.86 7.33
C PRO A 99 4.90 23.30 7.42
N VAL A 100 4.04 22.93 6.46
CA VAL A 100 2.67 23.47 6.37
C VAL A 100 1.65 22.68 7.20
N ASN A 101 2.01 21.52 7.77
CA ASN A 101 1.09 20.72 8.61
C ASN A 101 1.41 20.74 10.12
N SER A 102 2.12 21.76 10.60
CA SER A 102 2.10 22.08 12.04
C SER A 102 0.75 22.70 12.37
N PHE A 103 -0.20 21.89 12.83
CA PHE A 103 -1.33 22.38 13.62
C PHE A 103 -0.79 23.32 14.70
N ARG A 104 -0.97 24.64 14.52
CA ARG A 104 -0.89 25.60 15.62
C ARG A 104 -2.31 25.76 16.12
N GLU A 105 -2.60 24.89 17.07
CA GLU A 105 -3.38 25.15 18.28
C GLU A 105 -3.88 26.59 18.38
N ASP A 106 -5.21 26.74 18.36
CA ASP A 106 -5.90 27.94 18.78
C ASP A 106 -5.43 28.30 20.21
N THR A 107 -4.88 29.50 20.36
CA THR A 107 -4.93 30.21 21.63
C THR A 107 -5.22 31.67 21.30
N GLU A 108 -6.42 32.08 21.69
CA GLU A 108 -6.91 33.45 21.71
C GLU A 108 -6.00 34.41 22.48
N SER A 109 -6.27 35.71 22.31
CA SER A 109 -5.77 36.88 23.04
C SER A 109 -4.42 37.43 22.53
N GLY A 110 -4.22 38.74 22.33
CA GLY A 110 -5.02 39.93 22.56
C GLY A 110 -4.16 41.14 22.16
N ASP A 111 -4.86 42.22 21.83
CA ASP A 111 -4.41 43.61 21.67
C ASP A 111 -3.21 44.06 22.54
N GLY A 112 -2.33 44.92 22.00
CA GLY A 112 -1.29 45.59 22.82
C GLY A 112 -0.03 46.04 22.08
N GLU A 113 -0.01 47.31 21.71
CA GLU A 113 1.10 48.13 21.22
C GLU A 113 2.35 48.15 22.14
N THR A 114 3.47 48.69 21.60
CA THR A 114 4.64 49.35 22.26
C THR A 114 5.99 48.62 22.41
N ARG A 115 6.93 49.02 21.53
CA ARG A 115 8.16 49.80 21.80
C ARG A 115 9.39 49.16 22.49
N ASP A 116 10.50 49.22 21.73
CA ASP A 116 11.93 49.39 22.04
C ASP A 116 12.54 48.73 23.29
N SER A 117 13.57 47.91 23.09
CA SER A 117 14.75 47.88 23.99
C SER A 117 15.97 47.27 23.28
N PHE A 118 16.90 48.15 22.94
CA PHE A 118 18.30 47.83 22.64
C PHE A 118 19.03 47.56 23.96
N SER A 119 19.87 46.53 24.02
CA SER A 119 21.09 46.57 24.82
C SER A 119 22.08 45.50 24.36
N ASP A 120 23.21 45.97 23.85
CA ASP A 120 24.44 45.23 23.63
C ASP A 120 25.17 45.01 24.97
N SER A 121 25.85 43.87 25.16
CA SER A 121 27.21 43.78 25.74
C SER A 121 27.74 42.34 25.84
N TRP A 122 28.67 42.06 24.93
CA TRP A 122 29.92 41.26 24.86
C TRP A 122 30.23 40.02 25.73
N SER A 123 30.67 38.97 25.00
CA SER A 123 31.72 37.92 25.23
C SER A 123 31.69 37.08 26.52
N ASP A 124 31.89 35.75 26.52
CA ASP A 124 32.97 34.97 25.90
C ASP A 124 32.67 33.44 25.94
N ASP A 125 33.26 32.72 25.00
CA ASP A 125 33.63 31.30 24.93
C ASP A 125 32.63 30.15 25.27
N SER A 126 32.18 29.44 24.22
CA SER A 126 32.32 27.98 24.10
C SER A 126 31.76 27.48 22.77
N GLU A 127 32.62 27.45 21.75
CA GLU A 127 32.40 26.74 20.50
C GLU A 127 32.50 25.22 20.72
N SER A 128 31.44 24.48 20.38
CA SER A 128 31.57 23.07 20.02
C SER A 128 30.64 22.72 18.87
N ASP A 129 30.90 23.33 17.72
CA ASP A 129 30.50 22.82 16.41
C ASP A 129 31.33 21.57 16.11
N LYS A 130 30.80 20.37 16.39
CA LYS A 130 31.36 19.12 15.85
C LYS A 130 30.90 18.93 14.42
N LYS A 131 31.47 19.78 13.57
CA LYS A 131 31.55 19.67 12.12
C LYS A 131 32.59 18.59 11.83
N CYS A 132 32.16 17.42 11.37
CA CYS A 132 33.07 16.39 10.87
C CYS A 132 33.68 16.87 9.55
N ARG A 133 34.80 17.60 9.64
CA ARG A 133 35.73 17.80 8.51
C ARG A 133 36.60 16.56 8.40
N CYS A 134 36.55 15.90 7.26
CA CYS A 134 37.63 15.05 6.79
C CYS A 134 38.41 15.85 5.74
N ASP A 135 39.50 16.49 6.14
CA ASP A 135 40.54 16.95 5.21
C ASP A 135 41.61 15.86 5.12
N GLY A 136 42.02 15.51 3.90
CA GLY A 136 43.23 14.73 3.69
C GLY A 136 43.31 13.95 2.38
N CYS A 137 43.57 14.67 1.27
CA CYS A 137 44.65 14.43 0.29
C CYS A 137 44.19 14.70 -1.16
N SER A 138 44.67 15.83 -1.70
CA SER A 138 44.81 16.03 -3.14
C SER A 138 45.90 15.10 -3.69
N SER A 139 45.57 14.41 -4.78
CA SER A 139 46.49 14.26 -5.90
C SER A 139 45.69 13.94 -7.16
N GLU A 140 45.78 14.86 -8.12
CA GLU A 140 45.71 14.71 -9.58
C GLU A 140 45.18 13.38 -10.16
N GLY A 141 44.12 13.45 -10.99
CA GLY A 141 43.80 12.41 -11.96
C GLY A 141 42.30 12.25 -12.21
N GLY A 142 41.84 12.63 -13.40
CA GLY A 142 40.42 12.69 -13.76
C GLY A 142 39.67 11.37 -13.73
N SER A 143 38.39 11.45 -13.41
CA SER A 143 37.32 10.55 -13.88
C SER A 143 36.01 11.04 -13.28
N GLU A 144 34.96 11.03 -14.09
CA GLU A 144 33.57 11.39 -13.80
C GLU A 144 33.11 10.84 -12.44
N GLN A 145 32.66 11.72 -11.53
CA GLN A 145 32.10 11.33 -10.25
C GLN A 145 30.60 11.64 -10.23
N ASP A 146 29.84 10.57 -10.44
CA ASP A 146 28.42 10.43 -10.19
C ASP A 146 28.14 10.88 -8.74
N ASN A 147 27.48 12.02 -8.58
CA ASN A 147 26.97 12.47 -7.28
C ASN A 147 25.60 11.81 -7.05
N PRO A 148 25.43 10.86 -6.11
CA PRO A 148 24.11 10.43 -5.73
C PRO A 148 23.46 11.54 -4.92
N CYS A 149 22.77 12.46 -5.59
CA CYS A 149 21.88 13.42 -4.94
C CYS A 149 20.91 12.66 -4.01
N PRO A 150 20.58 13.18 -2.81
CA PRO A 150 19.99 12.40 -1.73
C PRO A 150 18.55 12.00 -2.09
N ARG A 151 18.34 10.71 -2.38
CA ARG A 151 17.05 10.07 -2.71
C ARG A 151 15.89 10.45 -1.78
N ASN A 152 16.18 10.90 -0.56
CA ASN A 152 15.22 11.33 0.45
C ASN A 152 14.37 12.53 0.01
N ASP A 153 14.90 13.42 -0.83
CA ASP A 153 14.17 14.63 -1.23
C ASP A 153 13.02 14.35 -2.21
N ARG A 154 13.09 13.22 -2.95
CA ARG A 154 12.04 12.80 -3.89
C ARG A 154 10.90 12.03 -3.21
N LEU A 155 11.23 11.23 -2.20
CA LEU A 155 10.26 10.41 -1.47
C LEU A 155 9.47 11.22 -0.44
N GLY A 156 10.00 12.36 0.02
CA GLY A 156 9.42 13.15 1.10
C GLY A 156 9.82 12.63 2.48
N ARG A 157 9.30 13.26 3.53
CA ARG A 157 9.58 12.93 4.92
C ARG A 157 8.74 11.73 5.35
N LEU A 158 9.38 10.70 5.89
CA LEU A 158 8.69 9.58 6.53
C LEU A 158 7.89 10.09 7.74
N TYR A 159 6.56 10.00 7.65
CA TYR A 159 5.64 10.36 8.73
C TYR A 159 5.37 9.18 9.65
N PHE A 160 5.06 8.02 9.06
CA PHE A 160 4.71 6.81 9.81
C PHE A 160 5.23 5.57 9.10
N GLN A 161 5.68 4.60 9.89
CA GLN A 161 6.14 3.30 9.42
C GLN A 161 5.76 2.20 10.40
N TYR A 162 5.30 1.09 9.85
CA TYR A 162 5.07 -0.13 10.60
C TYR A 162 5.36 -1.36 9.73
N PHE A 163 5.99 -2.36 10.34
CA PHE A 163 6.24 -3.67 9.75
C PHE A 163 5.88 -4.75 10.76
N GLU A 164 4.94 -5.62 10.41
CA GLU A 164 4.53 -6.73 11.27
C GLU A 164 5.61 -7.82 11.28
N ARG A 165 5.85 -8.35 12.48
CA ARG A 165 6.80 -9.44 12.74
C ARG A 165 6.16 -10.59 13.51
N SER A 166 4.96 -10.38 14.03
CA SER A 166 4.21 -11.37 14.79
C SER A 166 3.68 -12.46 13.86
N THR A 167 3.57 -13.68 14.38
CA THR A 167 2.89 -14.76 13.67
C THR A 167 1.40 -14.44 13.49
N PRO A 168 0.71 -15.02 12.50
CA PRO A 168 -0.67 -14.66 12.17
C PRO A 168 -1.64 -14.74 13.36
N TYR A 169 -1.47 -15.75 14.22
CA TYR A 169 -2.35 -16.00 15.38
C TYR A 169 -2.19 -14.98 16.52
N GLY A 170 -1.11 -14.20 16.54
CA GLY A 170 -0.87 -13.18 17.55
C GLY A 170 -1.30 -11.76 17.13
N ARG A 171 -1.89 -11.62 15.94
CA ARG A 171 -2.25 -10.31 15.38
C ARG A 171 -3.67 -9.93 15.76
N VAL A 172 -3.87 -8.63 15.92
CA VAL A 172 -5.21 -8.03 15.97
C VAL A 172 -5.64 -7.62 14.57
N PRO A 173 -6.95 -7.63 14.24
CA PRO A 173 -7.47 -7.15 12.96
C PRO A 173 -6.94 -5.75 12.58
N LEU A 174 -6.94 -5.45 11.28
CA LEU A 174 -6.37 -4.21 10.74
C LEU A 174 -6.89 -2.97 11.44
N MET A 175 -8.21 -2.85 11.63
CA MET A 175 -8.81 -1.66 12.21
C MET A 175 -8.37 -1.43 13.66
N ASP A 176 -8.34 -2.47 14.49
CA ASP A 176 -7.83 -2.39 15.87
C ASP A 176 -6.36 -1.94 15.89
N LYS A 177 -5.56 -2.46 14.96
CA LYS A 177 -4.14 -2.08 14.84
C LYS A 177 -3.97 -0.62 14.49
N ILE A 178 -4.73 -0.11 13.52
CA ILE A 178 -4.70 1.29 13.10
C ILE A 178 -5.17 2.21 14.22
N ASN A 179 -6.27 1.87 14.90
CA ASN A 179 -6.78 2.63 16.05
C ASN A 179 -5.74 2.74 17.17
N GLY A 180 -5.01 1.65 17.44
CA GLY A 180 -3.89 1.65 18.39
C GLY A 180 -2.76 2.63 18.03
N PHE A 181 -2.55 2.91 16.74
CA PHE A 181 -1.56 3.89 16.27
C PHE A 181 -2.12 5.31 16.16
N ALA A 182 -3.40 5.47 15.81
CA ALA A 182 -4.04 6.77 15.57
C ALA A 182 -3.94 7.70 16.77
N GLY A 183 -3.97 7.18 18.01
CA GLY A 183 -3.79 7.99 19.22
C GLY A 183 -2.43 8.67 19.34
N ARG A 184 -1.37 8.11 18.72
CA ARG A 184 -0.02 8.70 18.69
C ARG A 184 0.30 9.41 17.37
N PHE A 185 -0.37 9.00 16.29
CA PHE A 185 -0.14 9.49 14.94
C PHE A 185 -1.47 9.95 14.33
N PRO A 186 -1.96 11.16 14.68
CA PRO A 186 -3.28 11.64 14.25
C PRO A 186 -3.42 11.72 12.72
N GLY A 187 -2.31 11.95 12.00
CA GLY A 187 -2.25 11.92 10.55
C GLY A 187 -2.72 10.59 9.92
N LEU A 188 -2.75 9.48 10.67
CA LEU A 188 -3.38 8.24 10.18
C LEU A 188 -4.88 8.41 9.95
N THR A 189 -5.53 9.40 10.55
CA THR A 189 -6.96 9.69 10.32
C THR A 189 -7.18 10.90 9.43
N SER A 190 -6.29 11.90 9.49
CA SER A 190 -6.51 13.20 8.84
C SER A 190 -5.75 13.44 7.54
N LEU A 191 -4.68 12.71 7.25
CA LEU A 191 -3.90 12.95 6.03
C LEU A 191 -4.73 12.63 4.79
N ARG A 192 -4.65 13.50 3.79
CA ARG A 192 -5.31 13.36 2.50
C ARG A 192 -4.39 12.64 1.52
N SER A 193 -4.95 11.78 0.68
CA SER A 193 -4.22 11.04 -0.35
C SER A 193 -3.41 11.92 -1.31
N VAL A 194 -3.84 13.17 -1.54
CA VAL A 194 -3.13 14.16 -2.37
C VAL A 194 -1.90 14.76 -1.70
N ASP A 195 -1.83 14.73 -0.38
CA ASP A 195 -0.68 15.23 0.41
C ASP A 195 0.39 14.15 0.61
N LEU A 196 0.11 12.91 0.17
CA LEU A 196 1.00 11.78 0.31
C LEU A 196 1.91 11.64 -0.91
N SER A 197 3.17 11.34 -0.64
CA SER A 197 4.13 10.97 -1.67
C SER A 197 3.65 9.73 -2.44
N PRO A 198 3.93 9.64 -3.76
CA PRO A 198 3.71 8.43 -4.55
C PRO A 198 4.35 7.17 -3.96
N ALA A 199 5.37 7.33 -3.11
CA ALA A 199 6.03 6.24 -2.40
C ALA A 199 5.29 5.78 -1.13
N SER A 200 4.12 6.32 -0.82
CA SER A 200 3.31 5.90 0.34
C SER A 200 2.46 4.68 0.00
N TRP A 201 2.60 3.61 0.77
CA TRP A 201 1.98 2.32 0.48
C TRP A 201 1.59 1.59 1.76
N MET A 202 0.70 0.62 1.61
CA MET A 202 0.38 -0.36 2.65
C MET A 202 0.34 -1.78 2.07
N ALA A 203 0.58 -2.76 2.93
CA ALA A 203 0.35 -4.16 2.65
C ALA A 203 -0.60 -4.77 3.68
N ILE A 204 -1.50 -5.62 3.19
CA ILE A 204 -2.55 -6.25 3.98
C ILE A 204 -2.45 -7.76 3.80
N ALA A 205 -2.34 -8.47 4.91
CA ALA A 205 -2.37 -9.93 4.95
C ALA A 205 -3.79 -10.40 5.21
N TRP A 206 -4.32 -11.23 4.30
CA TRP A 206 -5.66 -11.79 4.34
C TRP A 206 -5.58 -13.26 4.73
N TYR A 207 -6.17 -13.60 5.87
CA TYR A 207 -6.21 -14.97 6.36
C TYR A 207 -7.64 -15.53 6.33
N PRO A 208 -7.84 -16.74 5.78
CA PRO A 208 -9.16 -17.37 5.73
C PRO A 208 -9.63 -17.77 7.14
N ILE A 209 -10.91 -17.55 7.42
CA ILE A 209 -11.51 -17.80 8.75
C ILE A 209 -12.46 -18.98 8.71
N TYR A 210 -13.44 -18.93 7.81
CA TYR A 210 -14.48 -19.95 7.61
C TYR A 210 -15.11 -19.76 6.23
N HIS A 211 -15.88 -20.75 5.79
CA HIS A 211 -16.64 -20.67 4.55
C HIS A 211 -18.09 -21.13 4.75
N ILE A 212 -18.99 -20.65 3.91
CA ILE A 212 -20.39 -21.05 3.91
C ILE A 212 -20.70 -21.64 2.53
N PRO A 213 -21.23 -22.88 2.44
CA PRO A 213 -21.72 -23.74 3.53
C PRO A 213 -20.62 -24.45 4.35
N MET A 214 -20.80 -24.53 5.67
CA MET A 214 -19.89 -25.21 6.61
C MET A 214 -20.06 -26.73 6.49
N GLY A 215 -19.00 -27.47 6.13
CA GLY A 215 -19.06 -28.94 6.07
C GLY A 215 -18.13 -29.59 5.05
N ARG A 216 -17.42 -28.81 4.24
CA ARG A 216 -16.43 -29.33 3.30
C ARG A 216 -15.02 -29.02 3.75
N THR A 217 -14.22 -30.04 4.00
CA THR A 217 -12.78 -29.86 4.21
C THR A 217 -12.08 -29.71 2.86
N ILE A 218 -12.16 -28.52 2.27
CA ILE A 218 -11.45 -28.20 1.03
C ILE A 218 -10.07 -27.65 1.42
N LYS A 219 -9.02 -28.46 1.23
CA LYS A 219 -7.63 -28.07 1.56
C LYS A 219 -7.17 -26.81 0.80
N ASP A 220 -7.76 -26.58 -0.37
CA ASP A 220 -7.42 -25.49 -1.29
C ASP A 220 -8.00 -24.11 -0.86
N LEU A 221 -8.81 -24.07 0.21
CA LEU A 221 -9.32 -22.82 0.81
C LEU A 221 -8.40 -22.24 1.89
N SER A 222 -7.26 -22.87 2.14
CA SER A 222 -6.27 -22.38 3.11
C SER A 222 -5.34 -21.29 2.55
N THR A 223 -5.56 -20.87 1.30
CA THR A 223 -4.79 -19.83 0.63
C THR A 223 -4.88 -18.52 1.43
N CYS A 224 -3.71 -17.95 1.72
CA CYS A 224 -3.59 -16.63 2.29
C CYS A 224 -3.08 -15.68 1.22
N PHE A 225 -3.53 -14.43 1.26
CA PHE A 225 -3.16 -13.40 0.29
C PHE A 225 -2.46 -12.25 0.98
N LEU A 226 -1.48 -11.66 0.32
CA LEU A 226 -0.78 -10.46 0.78
C LEU A 226 -0.88 -9.42 -0.33
N THR A 227 -1.74 -8.43 -0.15
CA THR A 227 -2.02 -7.39 -1.14
C THR A 227 -1.23 -6.12 -0.84
N TYR A 228 -0.85 -5.37 -1.88
CA TYR A 228 -0.13 -4.10 -1.77
C TYR A 228 -0.93 -2.99 -2.44
N HIS A 229 -1.12 -1.87 -1.74
CA HIS A 229 -1.95 -0.75 -2.19
C HIS A 229 -1.18 0.57 -2.08
N THR A 230 -1.36 1.44 -3.07
CA THR A 230 -0.90 2.84 -2.99
C THR A 230 -1.86 3.63 -2.12
N LEU A 231 -1.32 4.54 -1.31
CA LEU A 231 -2.12 5.48 -0.52
C LEU A 231 -2.22 6.86 -1.18
N SER A 232 -1.37 7.12 -2.17
CA SER A 232 -1.32 8.41 -2.86
C SER A 232 -2.26 8.46 -4.06
N SER A 233 -2.87 9.63 -4.26
CA SER A 233 -3.71 9.93 -5.43
C SER A 233 -2.93 10.25 -6.70
N SER A 234 -1.60 10.29 -6.65
CA SER A 234 -0.75 10.63 -7.81
C SER A 234 -0.98 9.74 -9.04
N PHE A 235 -1.54 8.55 -8.86
CA PHE A 235 -1.76 7.56 -9.93
C PHE A 235 -3.23 7.38 -10.34
N GLN A 236 -4.18 8.17 -9.83
CA GLN A 236 -5.64 7.95 -10.00
C GLN A 236 -6.16 7.82 -11.45
N ASP A 237 -5.42 8.33 -12.45
CA ASP A 237 -5.82 8.31 -13.87
C ASP A 237 -4.80 7.57 -14.76
N MET A 238 -3.90 6.79 -14.17
CA MET A 238 -3.02 5.88 -14.93
C MET A 238 -3.71 4.52 -15.12
N ASP A 239 -5.01 4.53 -15.43
CA ASP A 239 -5.73 3.32 -15.83
C ASP A 239 -5.03 2.81 -17.10
N VAL A 240 -4.25 1.74 -16.95
CA VAL A 240 -3.71 0.98 -18.07
C VAL A 240 -4.93 0.38 -18.74
N GLU A 241 -5.22 0.81 -19.97
CA GLU A 241 -6.22 0.22 -20.84
C GLU A 241 -5.93 -1.29 -20.98
N ASP A 242 -6.57 -2.09 -20.14
CA ASP A 242 -6.67 -3.54 -20.35
C ASP A 242 -7.97 -3.76 -21.14
N ASP A 243 -7.81 -3.69 -22.45
CA ASP A 243 -8.64 -4.13 -23.57
C ASP A 243 -9.92 -4.92 -23.22
N ILE A 244 -10.93 -4.23 -22.68
CA ILE A 244 -12.35 -4.61 -22.78
C ILE A 244 -13.14 -3.32 -22.99
N GLU A 245 -13.78 -3.22 -24.17
CA GLU A 245 -14.80 -2.23 -24.50
C GLU A 245 -15.81 -2.08 -23.35
N SER A 246 -15.57 -1.12 -22.48
CA SER A 246 -16.60 -0.53 -21.63
C SER A 246 -16.68 0.93 -22.03
N PRO A 247 -17.87 1.45 -22.38
CA PRO A 247 -17.99 2.82 -22.83
C PRO A 247 -17.48 3.71 -21.70
N GLU A 248 -16.62 4.67 -22.03
CA GLU A 248 -16.12 5.72 -21.15
C GLU A 248 -17.24 6.21 -20.22
N LYS A 249 -17.38 5.58 -19.06
CA LYS A 249 -18.14 6.16 -17.96
C LYS A 249 -17.21 7.22 -17.44
N LYS A 250 -17.36 8.43 -17.98
CA LYS A 250 -16.96 9.65 -17.28
C LYS A 250 -17.45 9.49 -15.85
N ARG A 251 -16.52 9.16 -14.94
CA ARG A 251 -16.83 8.98 -13.53
C ARG A 251 -17.54 10.26 -13.10
N LYS A 252 -18.76 10.14 -12.60
CA LYS A 252 -19.48 11.31 -12.11
C LYS A 252 -18.75 11.83 -10.88
N GLU A 253 -18.58 13.14 -10.81
CA GLU A 253 -18.02 13.83 -9.64
C GLU A 253 -18.76 13.33 -8.37
N GLY A 254 -18.02 12.72 -7.44
CA GLY A 254 -18.57 12.06 -6.24
C GLY A 254 -18.78 10.54 -6.32
N GLU A 255 -18.26 9.86 -7.36
CA GLU A 255 -18.14 8.40 -7.35
C GLU A 255 -16.94 7.95 -6.49
N ASN A 256 -17.08 6.83 -5.76
CA ASN A 256 -16.04 6.32 -4.86
C ASN A 256 -14.71 6.04 -5.60
N ILE A 257 -13.59 6.36 -4.95
CA ILE A 257 -12.24 6.01 -5.40
C ILE A 257 -11.98 4.54 -5.07
N THR A 258 -11.64 3.74 -6.09
CA THR A 258 -11.20 2.37 -5.91
C THR A 258 -9.69 2.34 -5.65
N LEU A 259 -9.23 1.49 -4.72
CA LEU A 259 -7.79 1.28 -4.48
C LEU A 259 -7.41 -0.18 -4.77
N PRO A 260 -7.38 -0.59 -6.05
CA PRO A 260 -7.00 -1.94 -6.41
C PRO A 260 -5.56 -2.22 -5.95
N PRO A 261 -5.25 -3.46 -5.57
CA PRO A 261 -3.88 -3.82 -5.23
C PRO A 261 -3.00 -3.80 -6.48
N PHE A 262 -1.86 -3.11 -6.40
CA PHE A 262 -0.86 -3.10 -7.47
C PHE A 262 0.07 -4.32 -7.41
N GLY A 263 0.09 -5.01 -6.27
CA GLY A 263 0.95 -6.17 -6.04
C GLY A 263 0.27 -7.21 -5.16
N LEU A 264 0.67 -8.47 -5.32
CA LEU A 264 0.09 -9.61 -4.63
C LEU A 264 1.13 -10.71 -4.39
N ALA A 265 1.15 -11.30 -3.19
CA ALA A 265 1.78 -12.58 -2.93
C ALA A 265 0.76 -13.56 -2.33
N THR A 266 0.96 -14.86 -2.54
CA THR A 266 0.08 -15.89 -1.97
C THR A 266 0.88 -16.93 -1.19
N TYR A 267 0.28 -17.44 -0.13
CA TYR A 267 0.82 -18.48 0.74
C TYR A 267 -0.20 -19.62 0.87
N LYS A 268 0.29 -20.86 0.97
CA LYS A 268 -0.55 -22.08 1.00
C LYS A 268 -1.50 -22.26 -0.19
N MET A 269 -1.29 -21.52 -1.26
CA MET A 269 -2.03 -21.72 -2.50
C MET A 269 -1.71 -23.10 -3.08
N GLN A 270 -2.70 -23.98 -3.04
CA GLN A 270 -2.63 -25.34 -3.54
C GLN A 270 -3.77 -25.57 -4.53
N GLY A 271 -3.54 -26.49 -5.47
CA GLY A 271 -4.51 -26.80 -6.50
C GLY A 271 -4.70 -25.69 -7.52
N ASN A 272 -5.74 -25.85 -8.33
CA ASN A 272 -6.10 -24.97 -9.43
C ASN A 272 -7.26 -24.03 -9.07
N VAL A 273 -7.93 -24.17 -7.93
CA VAL A 273 -9.16 -23.41 -7.57
C VAL A 273 -9.05 -21.91 -7.85
N TRP A 274 -7.91 -21.29 -7.58
CA TRP A 274 -7.71 -19.85 -7.76
C TRP A 274 -7.34 -19.42 -9.19
N VAL A 275 -6.92 -20.37 -10.02
CA VAL A 275 -6.31 -20.15 -11.36
C VAL A 275 -7.05 -20.94 -12.46
N SER A 276 -8.06 -21.73 -12.08
CA SER A 276 -8.87 -22.57 -12.96
C SER A 276 -9.96 -21.72 -13.58
N GLY A 277 -9.71 -21.18 -14.76
CA GLY A 277 -10.78 -20.49 -15.49
C GLY A 277 -10.35 -19.73 -16.72
N ASN A 278 -9.07 -19.39 -16.85
CA ASN A 278 -8.69 -18.33 -17.78
C ASN A 278 -7.51 -18.66 -18.71
N CYS A 279 -7.37 -19.92 -19.12
CA CYS A 279 -6.31 -20.36 -20.05
C CYS A 279 -4.88 -19.96 -19.64
N GLY A 280 -4.59 -19.87 -18.34
CA GLY A 280 -3.30 -19.44 -17.80
C GLY A 280 -3.18 -17.94 -17.48
N ARG A 281 -4.13 -17.10 -17.90
CA ARG A 281 -4.11 -15.64 -17.64
C ARG A 281 -4.02 -15.30 -16.15
N ASP A 282 -4.72 -16.04 -15.29
CA ASP A 282 -4.66 -15.82 -13.84
C ASP A 282 -3.27 -16.16 -13.28
N GLN A 283 -2.58 -17.16 -13.84
CA GLN A 283 -1.23 -17.52 -13.44
C GLN A 283 -0.25 -16.41 -13.81
N ASP A 284 -0.34 -15.92 -15.03
CA ASP A 284 0.49 -14.82 -15.52
C ASP A 284 0.24 -13.54 -14.71
N ARG A 285 -1.02 -13.28 -14.36
CA ARG A 285 -1.40 -12.16 -13.48
C ARG A 285 -0.83 -12.30 -12.08
N LEU A 286 -0.86 -13.49 -11.47
CA LEU A 286 -0.22 -13.75 -10.18
C LEU A 286 1.30 -13.51 -10.23
N VAL A 287 1.95 -13.99 -11.29
CA VAL A 287 3.40 -13.80 -11.47
C VAL A 287 3.73 -12.31 -11.66
N SER A 288 2.93 -11.61 -12.47
CA SER A 288 3.06 -10.17 -12.70
C SER A 288 2.91 -9.38 -11.39
N LEU A 289 1.80 -9.57 -10.66
CA LEU A 289 1.54 -8.89 -9.38
C LEU A 289 2.60 -9.20 -8.32
N LEU A 290 3.13 -10.43 -8.30
CA LEU A 290 4.22 -10.80 -7.41
C LEU A 290 5.52 -10.08 -7.78
N SER A 291 5.84 -10.01 -9.08
CA SER A 291 7.02 -9.31 -9.59
C SER A 291 6.95 -7.80 -9.33
N VAL A 292 5.78 -7.19 -9.48
CA VAL A 292 5.55 -5.77 -9.15
C VAL A 292 5.76 -5.54 -7.65
N ALA A 293 5.21 -6.39 -6.79
CA ALA A 293 5.42 -6.28 -5.34
C ALA A 293 6.91 -6.41 -4.94
N ASP A 294 7.62 -7.41 -5.49
CA ASP A 294 9.06 -7.60 -5.26
C ASP A 294 9.89 -6.38 -5.72
N SER A 295 9.59 -5.88 -6.92
CA SER A 295 10.27 -4.72 -7.51
C SER A 295 10.03 -3.46 -6.69
N TRP A 296 8.79 -3.25 -6.22
CA TRP A 296 8.43 -2.13 -5.35
C TRP A 296 9.22 -2.14 -4.05
N LEU A 297 9.26 -3.28 -3.36
CA LEU A 297 10.02 -3.44 -2.11
C LEU A 297 11.52 -3.21 -2.31
N LYS A 298 12.10 -3.74 -3.39
CA LYS A 298 13.51 -3.52 -3.76
C LYS A 298 13.81 -2.06 -4.07
N GLN A 299 12.94 -1.39 -4.84
CA GLN A 299 13.08 0.03 -5.17
C GLN A 299 13.03 0.92 -3.91
N LEU A 300 12.23 0.52 -2.91
CA LEU A 300 12.16 1.21 -1.63
C LEU A 300 13.25 0.78 -0.63
N TRP A 301 14.01 -0.28 -0.94
CA TRP A 301 15.00 -0.90 -0.03
C TRP A 301 14.37 -1.33 1.29
N VAL A 302 13.17 -1.91 1.20
CA VAL A 302 12.40 -2.37 2.36
C VAL A 302 12.49 -3.88 2.50
N GLU A 303 12.83 -4.33 3.70
CA GLU A 303 12.68 -5.73 4.08
C GLU A 303 11.29 -5.96 4.67
N HIS A 304 10.47 -6.74 3.98
CA HIS A 304 9.11 -7.07 4.43
C HIS A 304 9.01 -8.53 4.85
N HIS A 305 8.87 -8.76 6.16
CA HIS A 305 8.87 -10.10 6.75
C HIS A 305 7.78 -11.02 6.17
N ASP A 306 6.55 -10.53 6.03
CA ASP A 306 5.46 -11.34 5.49
C ASP A 306 5.65 -11.64 4.00
N PHE A 307 6.22 -10.73 3.22
CA PHE A 307 6.57 -11.03 1.83
C PHE A 307 7.57 -12.20 1.76
N ASN A 308 8.62 -12.15 2.58
CA ASN A 308 9.62 -13.21 2.65
C ASN A 308 9.01 -14.53 3.13
N TYR A 309 8.08 -14.50 4.08
CA TYR A 309 7.36 -15.68 4.55
C TYR A 309 6.47 -16.29 3.46
N PHE A 310 5.69 -15.47 2.75
CA PHE A 310 4.78 -15.92 1.69
C PHE A 310 5.55 -16.50 0.50
N THR A 311 6.68 -15.88 0.12
CA THR A 311 7.48 -16.29 -1.04
C THR A 311 8.53 -17.36 -0.73
N GLY A 312 9.08 -17.39 0.49
CA GLY A 312 10.12 -18.33 0.91
C GLY A 312 9.70 -19.78 0.80
N THR A 313 8.41 -20.06 0.99
CA THR A 313 7.84 -21.42 0.87
C THR A 313 7.84 -21.91 -0.59
N ARG A 314 7.79 -21.02 -1.58
CA ARG A 314 7.81 -21.40 -3.02
C ARG A 314 9.19 -21.83 -3.51
N ARG A 315 10.29 -21.34 -2.91
CA ARG A 315 11.66 -21.76 -3.29
C ARG A 315 11.93 -23.24 -3.02
N GLY A 316 11.24 -23.85 -2.05
CA GLY A 316 11.31 -25.29 -1.80
C GLY A 316 10.57 -26.16 -2.83
N GLN A 317 9.63 -25.60 -3.59
CA GLN A 317 8.86 -26.37 -4.58
C GLN A 317 9.55 -26.48 -5.94
N TYR A 318 10.45 -25.56 -6.30
CA TYR A 318 11.25 -25.66 -7.53
C TYR A 318 12.44 -26.63 -7.44
N HIS A 319 12.82 -27.08 -6.25
CA HIS A 319 13.86 -28.13 -6.11
C HIS A 319 13.30 -29.55 -6.29
N ASN A 320 12.02 -29.78 -6.02
CA ASN A 320 11.42 -31.12 -6.15
C ASN A 320 11.00 -31.51 -7.59
N LEU A 321 11.18 -30.61 -8.57
CA LEU A 321 10.91 -30.90 -9.99
C LEU A 321 12.17 -31.21 -10.81
N LYS A 322 13.36 -31.22 -10.19
CA LYS A 322 14.61 -31.60 -10.85
C LYS A 322 15.09 -33.02 -10.53
N ASP A 323 14.50 -33.69 -9.54
CA ASP A 323 14.99 -35.00 -9.07
C ASP A 323 14.22 -36.22 -9.62
N PHE A 324 13.37 -36.04 -10.63
CA PHE A 324 12.75 -37.15 -11.37
C PHE A 324 13.22 -37.18 -12.83
N THR A 325 14.50 -37.42 -13.07
CA THR A 325 14.91 -38.19 -14.26
C THR A 325 16.17 -39.01 -13.96
N PHE A 326 16.11 -40.28 -14.35
CA PHE A 326 17.16 -41.32 -14.36
C PHE A 326 17.42 -42.13 -13.07
N GLU A 327 16.45 -43.00 -12.73
CA GLU A 327 16.80 -44.38 -12.38
C GLU A 327 16.36 -45.29 -13.54
N THR A 328 17.30 -45.61 -14.43
CA THR A 328 17.24 -46.85 -15.21
C THR A 328 18.05 -47.89 -14.45
N SER A 329 17.42 -49.01 -14.12
CA SER A 329 18.07 -50.25 -13.66
C SER A 329 17.34 -51.44 -14.30
N PRO A 330 17.96 -52.62 -14.38
CA PRO A 330 19.38 -52.95 -14.57
C PRO A 330 19.69 -53.41 -16.01
#